data_AF-A0A4Z2ISK4-F1
#
_entry.id   AF-A0A4Z2ISK4-F1
#
_cell.length_a   1.000
_cell.length_b   1.000
_cell.length_c   1.000
_cell.angle_alpha   90.00
_cell.angle_beta   90.00
_cell.angle_gamma   90.00
#
_symmetry.space_group_name_H-M   'P 1'
#
loop_
_entity.id
_entity.type
_entity.pdbx_description
1 polymer ?
#
loop_
_entity_poly.entity_id
_entity_poly.type
_entity_poly.pdbx_seq_one_letter_code
_entity_poly.pdbx_strand_id
1 'polypeptide(L)'
;MSYRALACIKIQKTVRMWLCKRKHKPRIAGMVKVRNLKKHMERFIEVVSGLKEGKQEMAKQVQELAASIDALLAKIKATVMTWKEIDKEYQGLVKRSEQLLSSMQKKKQEEEEGERLKHIEEEMDKERKGREKEEQRRKQEEEDRRLKSEMELKRKQEEGDRKKREENEKVTQEELEMQLAVDREEHVQRTTIVEQERRDRELAMRIAQSEAELITEESQMDASLRRYTSSTPPMYTVQH
;
A
#
# COMPACT_ATOMS: atom_id res chain seq x y z
N MET A 1 72.29 -53.12 69.84
CA MET A 1 72.36 -52.04 68.84
C MET A 1 72.27 -50.69 69.55
N SER A 2 73.39 -49.98 69.63
CA SER A 2 73.58 -48.78 70.47
C SER A 2 72.64 -47.62 70.10
N TYR A 3 72.07 -46.94 71.10
CA TYR A 3 71.22 -45.73 70.98
C TYR A 3 71.70 -44.73 69.90
N ARG A 4 73.03 -44.58 69.76
CA ARG A 4 73.67 -43.71 68.78
C ARG A 4 73.35 -44.09 67.33
N ALA A 5 73.29 -45.38 67.02
CA ALA A 5 72.95 -45.87 65.68
C ALA A 5 71.49 -45.52 65.31
N LEU A 6 70.55 -45.67 66.27
CA LEU A 6 69.15 -45.31 66.08
C LEU A 6 68.96 -43.80 65.88
N ALA A 7 69.69 -42.98 66.65
CA ALA A 7 69.70 -41.53 66.47
C ALA A 7 70.22 -41.14 65.08
N CYS A 8 71.32 -41.76 64.62
CA CYS A 8 71.88 -41.54 63.29
C CYS A 8 70.87 -41.88 62.18
N ILE A 9 70.20 -43.04 62.27
CA ILE A 9 69.17 -43.45 61.30
C ILE A 9 68.01 -42.44 61.25
N LYS A 10 67.56 -41.92 62.40
CA LYS A 10 66.51 -40.88 62.48
C LYS A 10 66.92 -39.60 61.75
N ILE A 11 68.17 -39.16 61.91
CA ILE A 11 68.69 -37.98 61.20
C ILE A 11 68.75 -38.27 59.69
N GLN A 12 69.35 -39.39 59.30
CA GLN A 12 69.52 -39.75 57.89
C GLN A 12 68.19 -39.83 57.14
N LYS A 13 67.17 -40.51 57.70
CA LYS A 13 65.85 -40.61 57.04
C LYS A 13 65.17 -39.25 56.90
N THR A 14 65.32 -38.37 57.90
CA THR A 14 64.75 -37.02 57.89
C THR A 14 65.41 -36.17 56.80
N VAL A 15 66.74 -36.22 56.70
CA VAL A 15 67.50 -35.51 55.65
C VAL A 15 67.14 -36.03 54.26
N ARG A 16 67.09 -37.37 54.06
CA ARG A 16 66.67 -37.97 52.77
C ARG A 16 65.26 -37.54 52.37
N MET A 17 64.32 -37.53 53.31
CA MET A 17 62.95 -37.06 53.09
C MET A 17 62.92 -35.58 52.69
N TRP A 18 63.64 -34.71 53.42
CA TRP A 18 63.70 -33.28 53.12
C TRP A 18 64.29 -32.99 51.75
N LEU A 19 65.39 -33.66 51.37
CA LEU A 19 66.01 -33.51 50.04
C LEU A 19 65.05 -33.91 48.92
N CYS A 20 64.34 -35.04 49.07
CA CYS A 20 63.32 -35.50 48.13
C CYS A 20 62.18 -34.48 48.01
N LYS A 21 61.63 -34.03 49.14
CA LYS A 21 60.57 -33.02 49.18
C LYS A 21 61.01 -31.72 48.52
N ARG A 22 62.22 -31.23 48.81
CA ARG A 22 62.77 -30.01 48.19
C ARG A 22 62.92 -30.14 46.68
N LYS A 23 63.36 -31.30 46.18
CA LYS A 23 63.55 -31.56 44.75
C LYS A 23 62.22 -31.67 43.98
N HIS A 24 61.20 -32.32 44.56
CA HIS A 24 59.97 -32.67 43.83
C HIS A 24 58.75 -31.81 44.15
N LYS A 25 58.68 -31.17 45.33
CA LYS A 25 57.54 -30.32 45.72
C LYS A 25 57.22 -29.21 44.72
N PRO A 26 58.19 -28.49 44.11
CA PRO A 26 57.89 -27.48 43.11
C PRO A 26 57.15 -28.03 41.88
N ARG A 27 57.55 -29.20 41.38
CA ARG A 27 56.90 -29.86 40.23
C ARG A 27 55.49 -30.31 40.56
N ILE A 28 55.28 -30.86 41.75
CA ILE A 28 53.94 -31.29 42.19
C ILE A 28 53.01 -30.08 42.31
N ALA A 29 53.46 -29.01 42.96
CA ALA A 29 52.69 -27.77 43.07
C ALA A 29 52.38 -27.15 41.70
N GLY A 30 53.38 -27.13 40.81
CA GLY A 30 53.22 -26.63 39.44
C GLY A 30 52.20 -27.45 38.65
N MET A 31 52.26 -28.78 38.77
CA MET A 31 51.31 -29.69 38.11
C MET A 31 49.88 -29.47 38.60
N VAL A 32 49.67 -29.22 39.90
CA VAL A 32 48.35 -28.86 40.44
C VAL A 32 47.86 -27.55 39.84
N LYS A 33 48.72 -26.54 39.74
CA LYS A 33 48.40 -25.23 39.14
C LYS A 33 47.97 -25.36 37.67
N VAL A 34 48.72 -26.13 36.87
CA VAL A 34 48.41 -26.40 35.46
C VAL A 34 47.13 -27.23 35.30
N ARG A 35 46.87 -28.21 36.17
CA ARG A 35 45.60 -28.97 36.16
C ARG A 35 44.39 -28.08 36.46
N ASN A 36 44.51 -27.11 37.35
CA ASN A 36 43.42 -26.17 37.60
C ASN A 36 43.11 -25.33 36.35
N LEU A 37 44.15 -24.90 35.61
CA LEU A 37 43.95 -24.23 34.32
C LEU A 37 43.26 -25.13 33.28
N LYS A 38 43.57 -26.43 33.26
CA LYS A 38 42.87 -27.40 32.40
C LYS A 38 41.37 -27.45 32.69
N LYS A 39 40.96 -27.42 33.95
CA LYS A 39 39.52 -27.37 34.32
C LYS A 39 38.83 -26.11 33.79
N HIS A 40 39.54 -24.99 33.67
CA HIS A 40 38.97 -23.79 33.06
C HIS A 40 38.68 -24.00 31.56
N MET A 41 39.44 -24.86 30.87
CA MET A 41 39.20 -25.20 29.45
C MET A 41 37.87 -25.92 29.23
N GLU A 42 37.43 -26.74 30.18
CA GLU A 42 36.12 -27.41 30.10
C GLU A 42 34.98 -26.39 30.03
N ARG A 43 35.08 -25.30 30.81
CA ARG A 43 34.12 -24.18 30.74
C ARG A 43 34.18 -23.42 29.43
N PHE A 44 35.36 -23.26 28.83
CA PHE A 44 35.48 -22.66 27.49
C PHE A 44 34.77 -23.50 26.42
N ILE A 45 34.83 -24.83 26.51
CA ILE A 45 34.11 -25.72 25.60
C ILE A 45 32.59 -25.50 25.71
N GLU A 46 32.05 -25.35 26.92
CA GLU A 46 30.64 -25.03 27.14
C GLU A 46 30.24 -23.69 26.51
N VAL A 47 31.03 -22.64 26.74
CA VAL A 47 30.75 -21.31 26.15
C VAL A 47 30.83 -21.35 24.62
N VAL A 48 31.84 -22.01 24.04
CA VAL A 48 31.94 -22.17 22.58
C VAL A 48 30.76 -22.97 22.02
N SER A 49 30.24 -23.93 22.78
CA SER A 49 29.12 -24.76 22.32
C SER A 49 27.83 -23.94 22.10
N GLY A 50 27.67 -22.85 22.87
CA GLY A 50 26.52 -21.94 22.82
C GLY A 50 26.63 -20.78 21.82
N LEU A 51 27.77 -20.59 21.14
CA LEU A 51 27.91 -19.58 20.08
C LEU A 51 27.25 -20.06 18.78
N LYS A 52 26.51 -19.18 18.09
CA LYS A 52 25.91 -19.51 16.77
C LYS A 52 26.92 -19.30 15.64
N GLU A 53 27.70 -18.22 15.69
CA GLU A 53 28.71 -17.89 14.68
C GLU A 53 30.15 -18.11 15.19
N GLY A 54 31.06 -18.51 14.30
CA GLY A 54 32.48 -18.69 14.65
C GLY A 54 32.79 -19.87 15.57
N LYS A 55 31.82 -20.75 15.84
CA LYS A 55 31.96 -21.93 16.73
C LYS A 55 33.13 -22.82 16.36
N GLN A 56 33.32 -23.14 15.08
CA GLN A 56 34.39 -24.04 14.64
C GLN A 56 35.78 -23.44 14.87
N GLU A 57 35.95 -22.15 14.60
CA GLU A 57 37.22 -21.45 14.81
C GLU A 57 37.57 -21.37 16.29
N MET A 58 36.60 -20.97 17.13
CA MET A 58 36.79 -20.89 18.57
C MET A 58 37.03 -22.27 19.20
N ALA A 59 36.34 -23.31 18.71
CA ALA A 59 36.56 -24.69 19.16
C ALA A 59 37.98 -25.17 18.87
N LYS A 60 38.53 -24.84 17.69
CA LYS A 60 39.93 -25.16 17.36
C LYS A 60 40.90 -24.46 18.31
N GLN A 61 40.72 -23.16 18.58
CA GLN A 61 41.58 -22.41 19.51
C GLN A 61 41.53 -22.98 20.93
N VAL A 62 40.35 -23.37 21.42
CA VAL A 62 40.20 -24.03 22.73
C VAL A 62 40.91 -25.38 22.75
N GLN A 63 40.78 -26.20 21.68
CA GLN A 63 41.44 -27.49 21.58
C GLN A 63 42.96 -27.36 21.53
N GLU A 64 43.50 -26.40 20.78
CA GLU A 64 44.94 -26.12 20.71
C GLU A 64 45.51 -25.66 22.07
N LEU A 65 44.75 -24.83 22.80
CA LEU A 65 45.12 -24.40 24.15
C LEU A 65 45.07 -25.58 25.14
N ALA A 66 44.06 -26.44 25.06
CA ALA A 66 43.97 -27.66 25.86
C ALA A 66 45.14 -28.62 25.58
N ALA A 67 45.49 -28.83 24.31
CA ALA A 67 46.64 -29.62 23.90
C ALA A 67 47.97 -29.02 24.42
N SER A 68 48.10 -27.68 24.38
CA SER A 68 49.26 -26.97 24.95
C SER A 68 49.39 -27.18 26.46
N ILE A 69 48.26 -27.19 27.20
CA ILE A 69 48.23 -27.46 28.64
C ILE A 69 48.65 -28.90 28.93
N ASP A 70 48.15 -29.86 28.15
CA ASP A 70 48.52 -31.27 28.27
C ASP A 70 50.00 -31.53 27.94
N ALA A 71 50.53 -30.83 26.95
CA ALA A 71 51.96 -30.85 26.63
C ALA A 71 52.80 -30.32 27.81
N LEU A 72 52.39 -29.23 28.46
CA LEU A 72 53.06 -28.72 29.66
C LEU A 72 52.99 -29.73 30.81
N LEU A 73 51.82 -30.37 31.03
CA LEU A 73 51.70 -31.42 32.05
C LEU A 73 52.63 -32.61 31.78
N ALA A 74 52.73 -33.04 30.52
CA ALA A 74 53.64 -34.11 30.11
C ALA A 74 55.11 -33.70 30.33
N LYS A 75 55.47 -32.48 29.95
CA LYS A 75 56.81 -31.92 30.17
C LYS A 75 57.19 -31.89 31.65
N ILE A 76 56.31 -31.37 32.51
CA ILE A 76 56.52 -31.34 33.97
C ILE A 76 56.68 -32.75 34.55
N LYS A 77 56.04 -33.78 33.98
CA LYS A 77 56.20 -35.18 34.42
C LYS A 77 57.52 -35.80 33.93
N ALA A 78 57.91 -35.54 32.69
CA ALA A 78 59.08 -36.14 32.05
C ALA A 78 60.40 -35.51 32.50
N THR A 79 60.44 -34.21 32.77
CA THR A 79 61.69 -33.48 33.05
C THR A 79 61.70 -32.85 34.44
N VAL A 80 62.89 -32.72 35.04
CA VAL A 80 63.07 -32.04 36.32
C VAL A 80 63.13 -30.53 36.09
N MET A 81 61.95 -29.92 35.97
CA MET A 81 61.81 -28.47 35.77
C MET A 81 61.89 -27.69 37.09
N THR A 82 62.42 -26.47 37.03
CA THR A 82 62.41 -25.54 38.16
C THR A 82 61.05 -24.85 38.31
N TRP A 83 60.76 -24.32 39.51
CA TRP A 83 59.51 -23.56 39.73
C TRP A 83 59.36 -22.38 38.76
N LYS A 84 60.45 -21.67 38.49
CA LYS A 84 60.45 -20.48 37.62
C LYS A 84 60.13 -20.83 36.17
N GLU A 85 60.67 -21.94 35.66
CA GLU A 85 60.35 -22.44 34.31
C GLU A 85 58.87 -22.80 34.20
N ILE A 86 58.35 -23.54 35.18
CA ILE A 86 56.94 -23.93 35.21
C ILE A 86 56.04 -22.69 35.27
N ASP A 87 56.35 -21.72 36.13
CA ASP A 87 55.53 -20.52 36.27
C ASP A 87 55.57 -19.66 35.00
N LYS A 88 56.72 -19.55 34.33
CA LYS A 88 56.83 -18.84 33.05
C LYS A 88 55.97 -19.47 31.96
N GLU A 89 56.04 -20.79 31.79
CA GLU A 89 55.22 -21.51 30.80
C GLU A 89 53.72 -21.43 31.15
N TYR A 90 53.38 -21.56 32.44
CA TYR A 90 52.02 -21.38 32.94
C TYR A 90 51.49 -19.97 32.65
N GLN A 91 52.24 -18.90 32.94
CA GLN A 91 51.80 -17.54 32.65
C GLN A 91 51.60 -17.29 31.16
N GLY A 92 52.42 -17.91 30.30
CA GLY A 92 52.21 -17.88 28.85
C GLY A 92 50.88 -18.53 28.42
N LEU A 93 50.48 -19.63 29.09
CA LEU A 93 49.17 -20.26 28.85
C LEU A 93 48.02 -19.41 29.38
N VAL A 94 48.18 -18.79 30.56
CA VAL A 94 47.17 -17.88 31.13
C VAL A 94 46.91 -16.69 30.20
N LYS A 95 47.97 -16.04 29.69
CA LYS A 95 47.81 -14.92 28.74
C LYS A 95 47.06 -15.32 27.47
N ARG A 96 47.37 -16.50 26.91
CA ARG A 96 46.62 -17.04 25.75
C ARG A 96 45.17 -17.34 26.10
N SER A 97 44.90 -17.85 27.30
CA SER A 97 43.54 -18.07 27.81
C SER A 97 42.77 -16.76 27.98
N GLU A 98 43.41 -15.69 28.47
CA GLU A 98 42.81 -14.37 28.62
C GLU A 98 42.48 -13.75 27.27
N GLN A 99 43.40 -13.86 26.30
CA GLN A 99 43.16 -13.40 24.92
C GLN A 99 41.98 -14.13 24.26
N LEU A 100 41.89 -15.45 24.45
CA LEU A 100 40.77 -16.26 23.96
C LEU A 100 39.43 -15.89 24.62
N LEU A 101 39.43 -15.63 25.93
CA LEU A 101 38.24 -15.15 26.63
C LEU A 101 37.76 -13.82 26.05
N SER A 102 38.66 -12.85 25.87
CA SER A 102 38.33 -11.54 25.32
C SER A 102 37.80 -11.63 23.89
N SER A 103 38.38 -12.48 23.04
CA SER A 103 37.91 -12.68 21.66
C SER A 103 36.52 -13.33 21.63
N MET A 104 36.26 -14.30 22.51
CA MET A 104 34.93 -14.92 22.65
C MET A 104 33.87 -13.94 23.19
N GLN A 105 34.22 -13.12 24.17
CA GLN A 105 33.32 -12.08 24.69
C GLN A 105 32.92 -11.08 23.60
N LYS A 106 33.89 -10.67 22.77
CA LYS A 106 33.64 -9.79 21.64
C LYS A 106 32.70 -10.44 20.61
N LYS A 107 32.96 -11.69 20.21
CA LYS A 107 32.06 -12.41 19.27
C LYS A 107 30.65 -12.57 19.81
N LYS A 108 30.50 -12.83 21.12
CA LYS A 108 29.19 -12.92 21.76
C LYS A 108 28.42 -11.58 21.69
N GLN A 109 29.10 -10.46 21.91
CA GLN A 109 28.49 -9.13 21.80
C GLN A 109 28.06 -8.83 20.35
N GLU A 110 28.92 -9.16 19.36
CA GLU A 110 28.60 -9.01 17.94
C GLU A 110 27.36 -9.84 17.53
N GLU A 111 27.22 -11.06 18.06
CA GLU A 111 26.04 -11.91 17.84
C GLU A 111 24.76 -11.29 18.43
N GLU A 112 24.81 -10.81 19.68
CA GLU A 112 23.67 -10.15 20.34
C GLU A 112 23.25 -8.85 19.63
N GLU A 113 24.21 -8.07 19.11
CA GLU A 113 23.91 -6.88 18.32
C GLU A 113 23.32 -7.22 16.95
N GLY A 114 23.83 -8.27 16.29
CA GLY A 114 23.29 -8.77 15.03
C GLY A 114 21.83 -9.22 15.17
N GLU A 115 21.46 -9.86 16.28
CA GLU A 115 20.08 -10.25 16.56
C GLU A 115 19.16 -9.04 16.79
N ARG A 116 19.64 -8.02 17.52
CA ARG A 116 18.89 -6.77 17.71
C ARG A 116 18.65 -6.05 16.38
N LEU A 117 19.66 -6.00 15.52
CA LEU A 117 19.54 -5.41 14.18
C LEU A 117 18.53 -6.16 13.32
N LYS A 118 18.58 -7.51 13.30
CA LYS A 118 17.59 -8.33 12.60
C LYS A 118 16.16 -8.08 13.12
N HIS A 119 15.99 -7.95 14.43
CA HIS A 119 14.67 -7.66 15.00
C HIS A 119 14.14 -6.28 14.57
N ILE A 120 15.00 -5.26 14.55
CA ILE A 120 14.64 -3.92 14.07
C ILE A 120 14.31 -3.95 12.58
N GLU A 121 15.11 -4.64 11.77
CA GLU A 121 14.88 -4.80 10.34
C GLU A 121 13.54 -5.49 10.06
N GLU A 122 13.23 -6.56 10.78
CA GLU A 122 11.94 -7.26 10.69
C GLU A 122 10.75 -6.36 11.08
N GLU A 123 10.88 -5.54 12.13
CA GLU A 123 9.86 -4.58 12.53
C GLU A 123 9.66 -3.49 11.47
N MET A 124 10.75 -2.95 10.91
CA MET A 124 10.68 -1.96 9.82
C MET A 124 10.04 -2.55 8.56
N ASP A 125 10.33 -3.81 8.23
CA ASP A 125 9.76 -4.48 7.06
C ASP A 125 8.25 -4.76 7.23
N LYS A 126 7.82 -5.13 8.44
CA LYS A 126 6.39 -5.25 8.76
C LYS A 126 5.68 -3.91 8.64
N GLU A 127 6.29 -2.84 9.15
CA GLU A 127 5.73 -1.49 9.06
C GLU A 127 5.65 -1.01 7.60
N ARG A 128 6.69 -1.24 6.79
CA ARG A 128 6.70 -0.94 5.35
C ARG A 128 5.59 -1.70 4.62
N LYS A 129 5.47 -3.02 4.84
CA LYS A 129 4.41 -3.84 4.26
C LYS A 129 3.01 -3.39 4.71
N GLY A 130 2.88 -2.90 5.94
CA GLY A 130 1.66 -2.29 6.45
C GLY A 130 1.29 -1.03 5.68
N ARG A 131 2.26 -0.12 5.51
CA ARG A 131 2.07 1.14 4.75
C ARG A 131 1.73 0.88 3.28
N GLU A 132 2.43 -0.05 2.62
CA GLU A 132 2.15 -0.41 1.22
C GLU A 132 0.75 -1.00 1.03
N LYS A 133 0.29 -1.87 1.95
CA LYS A 133 -1.08 -2.43 1.91
C LYS A 133 -2.15 -1.37 2.13
N GLU A 134 -1.92 -0.44 3.06
CA GLU A 134 -2.80 0.71 3.31
C GLU A 134 -2.88 1.62 2.08
N GLU A 135 -1.75 1.92 1.45
CA GLU A 135 -1.70 2.74 0.23
C GLU A 135 -2.39 2.07 -0.95
N GLN A 136 -2.20 0.75 -1.13
CA GLN A 136 -2.93 -0.03 -2.13
C GLN A 136 -4.44 0.00 -1.90
N ARG A 137 -4.89 -0.14 -0.64
CA ARG A 137 -6.31 -0.01 -0.30
C ARG A 137 -6.86 1.37 -0.62
N ARG A 138 -6.13 2.44 -0.30
CA ARG A 138 -6.57 3.81 -0.63
C ARG A 138 -6.69 4.02 -2.13
N LYS A 139 -5.73 3.55 -2.92
CA LYS A 139 -5.81 3.58 -4.39
C LYS A 139 -7.02 2.80 -4.90
N GLN A 140 -7.27 1.61 -4.37
CA GLN A 140 -8.42 0.81 -4.76
C GLN A 140 -9.74 1.53 -4.42
N GLU A 141 -9.85 2.13 -3.23
CA GLU A 141 -11.02 2.89 -2.82
C GLU A 141 -11.22 4.18 -3.65
N GLU A 142 -10.15 4.84 -4.08
CA GLU A 142 -10.21 5.99 -5.00
C GLU A 142 -10.63 5.60 -6.41
N GLU A 143 -10.10 4.50 -6.95
CA GLU A 143 -10.49 3.95 -8.25
C GLU A 143 -11.95 3.49 -8.23
N ASP A 144 -12.40 2.81 -7.18
CA ASP A 144 -13.80 2.41 -7.01
C ASP A 144 -14.73 3.63 -6.92
N ARG A 145 -14.30 4.70 -6.23
CA ARG A 145 -15.06 5.96 -6.15
C ARG A 145 -15.14 6.66 -7.50
N ARG A 146 -14.04 6.69 -8.25
CA ARG A 146 -13.98 7.23 -9.61
C ARG A 146 -14.90 6.46 -10.55
N LEU A 147 -14.79 5.13 -10.58
CA LEU A 147 -15.62 4.27 -11.39
C LEU A 147 -17.11 4.45 -11.07
N LYS A 148 -17.46 4.57 -9.78
CA LYS A 148 -18.85 4.82 -9.36
C LYS A 148 -19.37 6.17 -9.88
N SER A 149 -18.56 7.22 -9.80
CA SER A 149 -18.93 8.54 -10.34
C SER A 149 -19.06 8.53 -11.86
N GLU A 150 -18.20 7.81 -12.57
CA GLU A 150 -18.28 7.65 -14.02
C GLU A 150 -19.53 6.88 -14.44
N MET A 151 -19.87 5.80 -13.74
CA MET A 151 -21.11 5.04 -13.97
C MET A 151 -22.37 5.87 -13.69
N GLU A 152 -22.36 6.76 -12.70
CA GLU A 152 -23.48 7.66 -12.41
C GLU A 152 -23.62 8.75 -13.48
N LEU A 153 -22.51 9.33 -13.92
CA LEU A 153 -22.49 10.34 -14.98
C LEU A 153 -22.94 9.74 -16.31
N LYS A 154 -22.50 8.52 -16.62
CA LYS A 154 -22.95 7.76 -17.80
C LYS A 154 -24.46 7.45 -17.74
N ARG A 155 -24.98 7.04 -16.59
CA ARG A 155 -26.44 6.86 -16.39
C ARG A 155 -27.20 8.16 -16.59
N LYS A 156 -26.72 9.27 -16.04
CA LYS A 156 -27.36 10.59 -16.18
C LYS A 156 -27.35 11.08 -17.62
N GLN A 157 -26.26 10.82 -18.36
CA GLN A 157 -26.16 11.13 -19.78
C GLN A 157 -27.14 10.28 -20.60
N GLU A 158 -27.23 8.98 -20.32
CA GLU A 158 -28.16 8.06 -20.98
C GLU A 158 -29.64 8.40 -20.69
N GLU A 159 -29.98 8.76 -19.45
CA GLU A 159 -31.31 9.27 -19.09
C GLU A 159 -31.62 10.62 -19.75
N GLY A 160 -30.64 11.52 -19.83
CA GLY A 160 -30.77 12.80 -20.53
C GLY A 160 -31.00 12.63 -22.03
N ASP A 161 -30.24 11.74 -22.66
CA ASP A 161 -30.40 11.41 -24.08
C ASP A 161 -31.73 10.71 -24.36
N ARG A 162 -32.20 9.83 -23.46
CA ARG A 162 -33.53 9.21 -23.56
C ARG A 162 -34.64 10.26 -23.48
N LYS A 163 -34.57 11.16 -22.50
CA LYS A 163 -35.56 12.24 -22.35
C LYS A 163 -35.56 13.18 -23.55
N LYS A 164 -34.39 13.50 -24.09
CA LYS A 164 -34.27 14.35 -25.30
C LYS A 164 -34.86 13.67 -26.54
N ARG A 165 -34.71 12.34 -26.65
CA ARG A 165 -35.38 11.56 -27.72
C ARG A 165 -36.90 11.60 -27.55
N GLU A 166 -37.41 11.36 -26.34
CA GLU A 166 -38.85 11.43 -26.04
C GLU A 166 -39.44 12.84 -26.31
N GLU A 167 -38.71 13.90 -25.95
CA GLU A 167 -39.13 15.29 -26.19
C GLU A 167 -39.12 15.63 -27.68
N ASN A 168 -38.09 15.21 -28.42
CA ASN A 168 -38.06 15.37 -29.88
C ASN A 168 -39.19 14.59 -30.56
N GLU A 169 -39.46 13.35 -30.14
CA GLU A 169 -40.58 12.54 -30.65
C GLU A 169 -41.92 13.24 -30.40
N LYS A 170 -42.11 13.79 -29.20
CA LYS A 170 -43.32 14.54 -28.84
C LYS A 170 -43.48 15.81 -29.67
N VAL A 171 -42.42 16.60 -29.85
CA VAL A 171 -42.42 17.79 -30.70
C VAL A 171 -42.76 17.41 -32.14
N THR A 172 -42.15 16.36 -32.70
CA THR A 172 -42.49 15.91 -34.06
C THR A 172 -43.93 15.44 -34.19
N GLN A 173 -44.49 14.85 -33.13
CA GLN A 173 -45.90 14.43 -33.10
C GLN A 173 -46.85 15.65 -33.06
N GLU A 174 -46.53 16.66 -32.24
CA GLU A 174 -47.29 17.92 -32.18
C GLU A 174 -47.20 18.72 -33.50
N GLU A 175 -46.03 18.76 -34.15
CA GLU A 175 -45.86 19.35 -35.48
C GLU A 175 -46.71 18.62 -36.54
N LEU A 176 -46.71 17.28 -36.54
CA LEU A 176 -47.56 16.47 -37.42
C LEU A 176 -49.06 16.73 -37.18
N GLU A 177 -49.50 16.83 -35.92
CA GLU A 177 -50.90 17.13 -35.58
C GLU A 177 -51.31 18.54 -36.02
N MET A 178 -50.43 19.52 -35.84
CA MET A 178 -50.67 20.89 -36.30
C MET A 178 -50.78 20.95 -37.83
N GLN A 179 -49.92 20.23 -38.54
CA GLN A 179 -49.96 20.17 -40.00
C GLN A 179 -51.25 19.51 -40.51
N LEU A 180 -51.69 18.43 -39.86
CA LEU A 180 -52.98 17.81 -40.13
C LEU A 180 -54.17 18.75 -39.81
N ALA A 181 -54.06 19.61 -38.80
CA ALA A 181 -55.09 20.59 -38.46
C ALA A 181 -55.18 21.71 -39.51
N VAL A 182 -54.02 22.23 -39.97
CA VAL A 182 -53.95 23.20 -41.07
C VAL A 182 -54.51 22.58 -42.35
N ASP A 183 -54.15 21.34 -42.70
CA ASP A 183 -54.71 20.66 -43.87
C ASP A 183 -56.24 20.49 -43.77
N ARG A 184 -56.78 20.25 -42.56
CA ARG A 184 -58.24 20.22 -42.32
C ARG A 184 -58.86 21.60 -42.51
N GLU A 185 -58.27 22.65 -41.97
CA GLU A 185 -58.76 24.02 -42.14
C GLU A 185 -58.71 24.46 -43.60
N GLU A 186 -57.63 24.13 -44.33
CA GLU A 186 -57.53 24.35 -45.76
C GLU A 186 -58.59 23.57 -46.54
N HIS A 187 -58.85 22.31 -46.18
CA HIS A 187 -59.92 21.53 -46.79
C HIS A 187 -61.29 22.18 -46.58
N VAL A 188 -61.58 22.64 -45.35
CA VAL A 188 -62.83 23.35 -45.04
C VAL A 188 -62.91 24.63 -45.86
N GLN A 189 -61.86 25.46 -45.89
CA GLN A 189 -61.83 26.68 -46.69
C GLN A 189 -62.05 26.40 -48.18
N ARG A 190 -61.35 25.42 -48.75
CA ARG A 190 -61.55 25.00 -50.16
C ARG A 190 -62.99 24.59 -50.44
N THR A 191 -63.63 23.83 -49.55
CA THR A 191 -65.06 23.47 -49.74
C THR A 191 -65.99 24.68 -49.67
N THR A 192 -65.75 25.63 -48.75
CA THR A 192 -66.57 26.85 -48.65
C THR A 192 -66.44 27.75 -49.87
N ILE A 193 -65.23 27.91 -50.43
CA ILE A 193 -65.00 28.68 -51.66
C ILE A 193 -65.71 28.03 -52.84
N VAL A 194 -65.60 26.70 -52.99
CA VAL A 194 -66.30 25.96 -54.07
C VAL A 194 -67.82 26.08 -53.93
N GLU A 195 -68.37 26.02 -52.72
CA GLU A 195 -69.80 26.25 -52.49
C GLU A 195 -70.22 27.68 -52.79
N GLN A 196 -69.39 28.67 -52.46
CA GLN A 196 -69.66 30.07 -52.77
C GLN A 196 -69.60 30.31 -54.29
N GLU A 197 -68.61 29.77 -54.99
CA GLU A 197 -68.57 29.79 -56.46
C GLU A 197 -69.79 29.12 -57.09
N ARG A 198 -70.31 28.03 -56.50
CA ARG A 198 -71.54 27.39 -56.97
C ARG A 198 -72.75 28.30 -56.78
N ARG A 199 -72.89 28.94 -55.61
CA ARG A 199 -73.96 29.91 -55.34
C ARG A 199 -73.86 31.10 -56.29
N ASP A 200 -72.66 31.63 -56.53
CA ASP A 200 -72.42 32.75 -57.44
C ASP A 200 -72.69 32.36 -58.91
N ARG A 201 -72.37 31.12 -59.33
CA ARG A 201 -72.76 30.58 -60.65
C ARG A 201 -74.28 30.43 -60.78
N GLU A 202 -74.97 29.93 -59.75
CA GLU A 202 -76.44 29.85 -59.72
C GLU A 202 -77.08 31.24 -59.77
N LEU A 203 -76.49 32.22 -59.07
CA LEU A 203 -76.92 33.63 -59.10
C LEU A 203 -76.70 34.26 -60.47
N ALA A 204 -75.55 34.03 -61.11
CA ALA A 204 -75.25 34.49 -62.46
C ALA A 204 -76.20 33.90 -63.51
N MET A 205 -76.56 32.61 -63.39
CA MET A 205 -77.57 31.97 -64.24
C MET A 205 -78.97 32.56 -64.04
N ARG A 206 -79.34 32.94 -62.81
CA ARG A 206 -80.61 33.65 -62.53
C ARG A 206 -80.61 35.07 -63.09
N ILE A 207 -79.50 35.81 -62.95
CA ILE A 207 -79.36 37.15 -63.53
C ILE A 207 -79.52 37.09 -65.05
N ALA A 208 -78.87 36.12 -65.72
CA ALA A 208 -78.98 35.90 -67.16
C ALA A 208 -80.39 35.46 -67.60
N GLN A 209 -81.17 34.79 -66.74
CA GLN A 209 -82.56 34.41 -67.02
C GLN A 209 -83.55 35.56 -66.75
N SER A 210 -83.29 36.40 -65.75
CA SER A 210 -84.13 37.57 -65.45
C SER A 210 -84.00 38.72 -66.46
N GLU A 211 -82.98 38.69 -67.33
CA GLU A 211 -82.80 39.69 -68.40
C GLU A 211 -83.52 39.30 -69.71
N ALA A 212 -84.15 38.12 -69.80
CA ALA A 212 -84.73 37.59 -71.04
C ALA A 212 -86.28 37.51 -71.07
N GLU A 213 -87.00 37.81 -69.99
CA GLU A 213 -88.47 37.76 -69.97
C GLU A 213 -89.11 38.88 -69.13
N LEU A 214 -89.04 40.14 -69.60
CA LEU A 214 -90.13 41.11 -69.40
C LEU A 214 -90.03 42.27 -70.43
N ILE A 215 -91.00 42.29 -71.32
CA ILE A 215 -91.15 43.08 -72.54
C ILE A 215 -91.98 44.36 -72.25
N THR A 216 -91.60 45.47 -72.90
CA THR A 216 -92.34 46.68 -73.31
C THR A 216 -93.70 47.11 -72.70
N GLU A 217 -93.81 48.44 -72.52
CA GLU A 217 -94.99 49.34 -72.42
C GLU A 217 -95.64 49.62 -71.06
N GLU A 218 -95.38 50.82 -70.50
CA GLU A 218 -96.34 51.93 -70.28
C GLU A 218 -95.60 53.07 -69.54
N SER A 219 -95.40 54.22 -70.18
CA SER A 219 -96.24 55.43 -70.05
C SER A 219 -95.85 56.36 -68.87
N GLN A 220 -95.32 57.50 -69.30
CA GLN A 220 -95.29 58.86 -68.74
C GLN A 220 -95.98 59.17 -67.40
N MET A 221 -95.37 60.17 -66.73
CA MET A 221 -95.79 60.94 -65.55
C MET A 221 -95.45 60.26 -64.21
N ASP A 222 -94.87 60.91 -63.19
CA ASP A 222 -95.09 62.30 -62.82
C ASP A 222 -93.94 62.88 -61.96
N ALA A 223 -93.89 64.20 -62.06
CA ALA A 223 -93.22 65.24 -61.30
C ALA A 223 -92.51 64.93 -59.96
N SER A 224 -91.30 65.48 -59.91
CA SER A 224 -90.85 66.50 -58.94
C SER A 224 -91.00 66.20 -57.45
N LEU A 225 -89.87 66.01 -56.76
CA LEU A 225 -89.57 66.67 -55.47
C LEU A 225 -88.08 66.44 -55.15
N ARG A 226 -87.24 67.45 -55.40
CA ARG A 226 -86.57 68.28 -54.38
C ARG A 226 -85.58 67.49 -53.49
N ARG A 227 -84.27 67.77 -53.63
CA ARG A 227 -83.47 68.74 -52.83
C ARG A 227 -82.52 67.96 -51.91
N TYR A 228 -81.22 67.99 -52.17
CA TYR A 228 -80.22 68.97 -51.69
C TYR A 228 -79.45 68.42 -50.48
N THR A 229 -78.23 68.93 -50.34
CA THR A 229 -77.36 68.97 -49.16
C THR A 229 -76.72 67.63 -48.74
N SER A 230 -75.43 67.41 -49.00
CA SER A 230 -74.23 68.10 -48.51
C SER A 230 -73.70 67.54 -47.19
N SER A 231 -72.36 67.56 -47.10
CA SER A 231 -71.58 67.81 -45.89
C SER A 231 -71.02 66.59 -45.16
N THR A 232 -69.79 66.24 -45.56
CA THR A 232 -68.53 66.26 -44.78
C THR A 232 -68.44 65.75 -43.31
N PRO A 233 -67.24 65.25 -42.92
CA PRO A 233 -66.93 64.46 -41.71
C PRO A 233 -66.61 65.35 -40.49
N PRO A 234 -66.25 64.79 -39.30
CA PRO A 234 -64.82 64.57 -38.92
C PRO A 234 -64.62 63.34 -37.97
N MET A 235 -63.48 62.64 -37.89
CA MET A 235 -62.19 62.96 -37.22
C MET A 235 -62.28 63.57 -35.82
N TYR A 236 -61.94 62.80 -34.77
CA TYR A 236 -61.22 63.18 -33.54
C TYR A 236 -60.69 61.84 -32.94
N THR A 237 -59.39 61.50 -32.94
CA THR A 237 -58.30 61.88 -31.99
C THR A 237 -58.67 61.60 -30.51
N VAL A 238 -57.82 61.16 -29.57
CA VAL A 238 -56.39 60.84 -29.45
C VAL A 238 -56.20 60.24 -28.03
N GLN A 239 -55.25 59.31 -27.88
CA GLN A 239 -54.42 58.96 -26.70
C GLN A 239 -55.04 58.70 -25.30
N HIS A 240 -54.69 57.54 -24.75
CA HIS A 240 -53.60 57.43 -23.76
C HIS A 240 -52.83 56.12 -23.93
#